data_AF-G5SKS1-F1
#
_entry.id   AF-G5SKS1-F1
#
_cell.length_a   1.000
_cell.length_b   1.000
_cell.length_c   1.000
_cell.angle_alpha   90.00
_cell.angle_beta   90.00
_cell.angle_gamma   90.00
#
_symmetry.space_group_name_H-M   'P 1'
#
loop_
_entity.id
_entity.type
_entity.pdbx_description
1 polymer ?
#
loop_
_entity_poly.entity_id
_entity_poly.type
_entity_poly.pdbx_seq_one_letter_code
_entity_poly.pdbx_strand_id
1 'polypeptide(L)' 'MSTITLHFNNPTDANTLVIAPPAPVSTNEGNILGHSPRKLGIGMVEIKVVNVES' A
#
# COMPACT_ATOMS: atom_id res chain seq x y z
N MET A 1 -0.91 -14.71 1.85
CA MET A 1 -0.03 -13.62 2.26
C MET A 1 1.16 -13.62 1.33
N SER A 2 1.48 -12.50 0.69
CA SER A 2 2.59 -12.39 -0.24
C SER A 2 3.62 -11.39 0.29
N THR A 3 4.90 -11.66 0.01
CA THR A 3 5.99 -10.73 0.27
C THR A 3 6.31 -9.96 -1.02
N ILE A 4 6.44 -8.64 -0.93
CA ILE A 4 6.85 -7.77 -2.03
C ILE A 4 8.16 -7.09 -1.62
N THR A 5 9.20 -7.22 -2.44
CA THR A 5 10.49 -6.55 -2.24
C THR A 5 10.64 -5.43 -3.27
N LEU A 6 10.93 -4.20 -2.80
CA LEU A 6 11.16 -3.03 -3.65
C LEU A 6 12.64 -2.63 -3.60
N HIS A 7 13.25 -2.37 -4.76
CA HIS A 7 14.62 -1.89 -4.88
C HIS A 7 14.60 -0.47 -5.47
N PHE A 8 15.29 0.47 -4.81
CA PHE A 8 15.36 1.87 -5.24
C PHE A 8 16.83 2.25 -5.51
N ASN A 9 17.07 2.98 -6.60
CA ASN A 9 18.33 3.69 -6.83
C ASN A 9 18.10 5.16 -6.48
N ASN A 10 18.98 5.75 -5.66
CA ASN A 10 18.85 7.12 -5.16
C ASN A 10 20.05 7.99 -5.62
N PRO A 11 20.18 8.25 -6.93
CA PRO A 11 21.34 8.99 -7.47
C PRO A 11 21.33 10.48 -7.15
N THR A 12 20.21 11.02 -6.64
CA THR A 12 20.03 12.44 -6.33
C THR A 12 19.99 12.72 -4.82
N ASP A 13 20.44 11.77 -4.00
CA ASP A 13 20.49 11.90 -2.53
C ASP A 13 19.15 12.32 -1.89
N ALA A 14 18.03 11.77 -2.39
CA ALA A 14 16.73 11.97 -1.75
C ALA A 14 16.73 11.39 -0.33
N ASN A 15 16.10 12.10 0.60
CA ASN A 15 16.04 11.74 2.02
C ASN A 15 14.67 11.17 2.43
N THR A 16 13.70 11.12 1.51
CA THR A 16 12.30 10.78 1.81
C THR A 16 11.79 9.69 0.87
N LEU A 17 11.25 8.61 1.45
CA LEU A 17 10.48 7.58 0.76
C LEU A 17 9.03 7.61 1.27
N VAL A 18 8.05 7.75 0.37
CA VAL A 18 6.62 7.73 0.71
C VAL A 18 5.98 6.47 0.15
N ILE A 19 5.41 5.64 1.03
CA ILE A 19 4.57 4.49 0.67
C ILE A 19 3.14 4.82 1.10
N ALA A 20 2.25 5.01 0.13
CA ALA A 20 0.86 5.34 0.37
C ALA A 20 -0.04 4.17 -0.05
N PRO A 21 -1.11 3.87 0.72
CA PRO A 21 -2.11 2.90 0.28
C PRO A 21 -2.80 3.40 -1.01
N PRO A 22 -3.32 2.47 -1.84
CA PRO A 22 -4.11 2.86 -3.00
C PRO A 22 -5.34 3.66 -2.58
N ALA A 23 -5.83 4.52 -3.46
CA ALA A 23 -7.08 5.24 -3.24
C ALA A 23 -8.23 4.23 -3.02
N PRO A 24 -9.17 4.51 -2.11
CA PRO A 24 -10.31 3.63 -1.88
C PRO A 24 -11.11 3.40 -3.16
N VAL A 25 -11.39 2.15 -3.49
CA VAL A 25 -12.15 1.76 -4.69
C VAL A 25 -13.57 1.41 -4.29
N SER A 26 -14.55 1.90 -5.06
CA SER A 26 -15.95 1.55 -4.89
C SER A 26 -16.17 0.07 -5.21
N THR A 27 -16.81 -0.66 -4.30
CA THR A 27 -17.10 -2.09 -4.45
C THR A 27 -18.47 -2.45 -3.88
N ASN A 28 -19.07 -3.49 -4.44
CA ASN A 28 -20.30 -4.10 -3.92
C ASN A 28 -20.01 -5.29 -2.99
N GLU A 29 -18.75 -5.63 -2.76
CA GLU A 29 -18.36 -6.68 -1.83
C GLU A 29 -18.83 -6.33 -0.41
N GLY A 30 -19.58 -7.25 0.21
CA GLY A 30 -20.20 -7.04 1.52
C GLY A 30 -21.29 -5.94 1.56
N ASN A 31 -21.80 -5.51 0.40
CA ASN A 31 -22.87 -4.51 0.34
C ASN A 31 -24.24 -5.15 0.59
N ILE A 32 -25.15 -4.37 1.17
CA ILE A 32 -26.56 -4.77 1.37
C ILE A 32 -27.37 -4.17 0.22
N LEU A 33 -28.31 -4.96 -0.32
CA LEU A 33 -29.20 -4.52 -1.39
C LEU A 33 -29.91 -3.20 -1.00
N GLY A 34 -29.93 -2.25 -1.94
CA GLY A 34 -30.55 -0.93 -1.75
C GLY A 34 -29.62 0.16 -1.21
N HIS A 35 -28.37 -0.15 -0.88
CA HIS A 35 -27.37 0.83 -0.42
C HIS A 35 -26.28 1.11 -1.47
N SER A 36 -25.72 2.32 -1.42
CA SER A 36 -24.60 2.72 -2.26
C SER A 36 -23.37 1.82 -2.03
N PRO A 37 -22.55 1.55 -3.07
CA PRO A 37 -21.33 0.77 -2.94
C PRO A 37 -20.40 1.30 -1.84
N ARG A 38 -19.77 0.40 -1.08
CA ARG A 38 -18.79 0.75 -0.06
C ARG A 38 -17.45 1.06 -0.71
N LYS A 39 -16.61 1.87 -0.06
CA LYS A 39 -15.23 2.09 -0.49
C LYS A 39 -14.31 1.17 0.32
N LEU A 40 -13.66 0.22 -0.33
CA LEU A 40 -12.61 -0.58 0.32
C LEU A 40 -11.26 0.12 0.13
N GLY A 41 -10.59 0.38 1.25
CA GLY A 41 -9.17 0.70 1.28
C GLY A 41 -8.38 -0.56 1.63
N ILE A 42 -7.34 -0.85 0.87
CA ILE A 42 -6.43 -1.96 1.17
C ILE A 42 -5.37 -1.42 2.14
N GLY A 43 -5.31 -1.95 3.34
CA GLY A 43 -4.34 -1.56 4.37
C GLY A 43 -3.06 -2.39 4.32
N MET A 44 -1.91 -1.74 4.56
CA MET A 44 -0.65 -2.44 4.77
C MET A 44 -0.61 -2.99 6.20
N VAL A 45 -0.34 -4.29 6.36
CA VAL A 45 -0.31 -4.95 7.68
C VAL A 45 1.02 -4.70 8.38
N GLU A 46 2.14 -4.74 7.65
CA GLU A 46 3.49 -4.58 8.19
C GLU A 46 4.41 -3.90 7.17
N ILE A 47 5.33 -3.06 7.67
CA ILE A 47 6.46 -2.50 6.90
C ILE A 47 7.75 -2.60 7.73
N LYS A 48 8.83 -3.06 7.10
CA LYS A 48 10.17 -3.13 7.73
C LYS A 48 11.20 -2.50 6.81
N VAL A 49 12.01 -1.59 7.35
CA VAL A 49 13.21 -1.08 6.71
C VAL A 49 14.38 -1.97 7.15
N VAL A 50 15.11 -2.54 6.19
CA VAL A 50 16.32 -3.32 6.46
C VAL A 50 17.51 -2.59 5.86
N ASN A 51 18.57 -2.40 6.66
CA ASN A 51 19.86 -2.04 6.09
C ASN A 51 20.39 -3.26 5.34
N VAL A 52 20.80 -3.06 4.09
CA VAL A 52 21.65 -4.03 3.41
C VAL A 52 23.06 -3.75 3.91
N GLU A 53 23.54 -4.52 4.88
CA GLU A 53 24.95 -4.45 5.28
C GLU A 53 25.83 -4.80 4.07
N SER A 54 26.89 -4.02 3.89
CA SER A 54 27.90 -4.19 2.83
C SER A 54 29.04 -5.08 3.31
#